data_AF-A0A7S3W3Y5-F1
#
_entry.id   AF-A0A7S3W3Y5-F1
#
_cell.length_a   1.000
_cell.length_b   1.000
_cell.length_c   1.000
_cell.angle_alpha   90.00
_cell.angle_beta   90.00
_cell.angle_gamma   90.00
#
_symmetry.space_group_name_H-M   'P 1'
#
loop_
_entity.id
_entity.type
_entity.pdbx_description
1 polymer ?
#
loop_
_entity_poly.entity_id
_entity_poly.type
_entity_poly.pdbx_seq_one_letter_code
_entity_poly.pdbx_strand_id
1 'polypeptide(L)'
;SDKGLVSPPFELPFSTPAPFKVMLSPKGGMSFGKAAGKGSIVLKCGIAMENSVDSTRLVKFSLISGKSMDGTLNCARGPIRHNFAENGVCNLPKSQQEWDFGKAVNDSSQSVIVCIEILSC
;
A
#
# COMPACT_ATOMS: atom_id res chain seq x y z
N SER A 1 4.16 -9.20 18.51
CA SER A 1 3.95 -10.09 17.34
C SER A 1 3.24 -9.30 16.26
N ASP A 2 4.01 -8.64 15.41
CA ASP A 2 3.46 -7.75 14.37
C ASP A 2 3.19 -8.60 13.12
N LYS A 3 2.06 -9.31 13.12
CA LYS A 3 1.63 -10.14 11.98
C LYS A 3 1.30 -9.30 10.73
N GLY A 4 1.21 -7.98 10.89
CA GLY A 4 1.02 -6.97 9.85
C GLY A 4 0.62 -5.64 10.49
N LEU A 5 0.82 -4.54 9.78
CA LEU A 5 0.33 -3.22 10.18
C LEU A 5 -0.82 -2.83 9.26
N VAL A 6 -1.85 -2.20 9.81
CA VAL A 6 -3.05 -1.79 9.05
C VAL A 6 -3.34 -0.34 9.40
N SER A 7 -3.51 0.51 8.37
CA SER A 7 -3.92 1.90 8.59
C SER A 7 -5.36 1.98 9.09
N PRO A 8 -5.75 3.09 9.74
CA PRO A 8 -7.15 3.48 9.81
C PRO A 8 -7.78 3.51 8.40
N PRO A 9 -9.10 3.31 8.29
CA PRO A 9 -9.79 3.46 7.02
C PRO A 9 -9.70 4.90 6.51
N PHE A 10 -9.56 5.08 5.20
CA PHE A 10 -9.59 6.36 4.51
C PHE A 10 -10.38 6.22 3.20
N GLU A 11 -10.80 7.34 2.62
CA GLU A 11 -11.49 7.35 1.34
C GLU A 11 -10.54 7.75 0.21
N LEU A 12 -10.76 7.17 -0.96
CA LEU A 12 -10.08 7.56 -2.19
C LEU A 12 -11.09 8.27 -3.11
N PRO A 13 -10.64 9.19 -3.98
CA PRO A 13 -11.51 9.98 -4.85
C PRO A 13 -12.03 9.14 -6.02
N PHE A 14 -12.83 8.12 -5.71
CA PHE A 14 -13.53 7.28 -6.67
C PHE A 14 -14.97 7.75 -6.84
N SER A 15 -15.60 7.37 -7.95
CA SER A 15 -16.99 7.74 -8.25
C SER A 15 -17.97 7.18 -7.22
N THR A 16 -17.60 6.09 -6.54
CA THR A 16 -18.35 5.47 -5.44
C THR A 16 -17.55 5.54 -4.15
N PRO A 17 -18.10 6.10 -3.05
CA PRO A 17 -17.44 6.09 -1.75
C PRO A 17 -17.20 4.67 -1.26
N ALA A 18 -15.96 4.39 -0.88
CA ALA A 18 -15.59 3.13 -0.25
C ALA A 18 -14.42 3.33 0.73
N PRO A 19 -14.43 2.64 1.89
CA PRO A 19 -13.31 2.64 2.80
C PRO A 19 -12.15 1.84 2.24
N PHE A 20 -10.97 2.44 2.23
CA PHE A 20 -9.71 1.81 1.89
C PHE A 20 -8.81 1.69 3.12
N LYS A 21 -7.95 0.67 3.12
CA LYS A 21 -6.90 0.49 4.11
C LYS A 21 -5.60 0.14 3.42
N VAL A 22 -4.50 0.66 3.95
CA VAL A 22 -3.16 0.17 3.64
C VAL A 22 -2.81 -0.91 4.63
N MET A 23 -2.28 -2.02 4.13
CA MET A 23 -1.73 -3.08 4.95
C MET A 23 -0.26 -3.29 4.60
N LEU A 24 0.58 -3.35 5.63
CA LEU A 24 1.96 -3.81 5.52
C LEU A 24 2.01 -5.25 6.00
N SER A 25 2.46 -6.16 5.15
CA SER A 25 2.55 -7.58 5.48
C SER A 25 4.00 -8.04 5.45
N PRO A 26 4.54 -8.59 6.55
CA PRO A 26 5.90 -9.11 6.58
C PRO A 26 6.06 -10.33 5.66
N LYS A 27 7.25 -10.46 5.04
CA LYS A 27 7.54 -11.58 4.16
C LYS A 27 7.43 -12.90 4.92
N GLY A 28 6.71 -13.87 4.33
CA GLY A 28 6.54 -15.21 4.91
C GLY A 28 5.56 -15.28 6.09
N GLY A 29 4.76 -14.24 6.35
CA GLY A 29 3.70 -14.28 7.37
C GLY A 29 4.19 -14.28 8.82
N MET A 30 5.46 -13.94 9.04
CA MET A 30 6.07 -13.83 10.36
C MET A 30 5.94 -12.41 10.93
N SER A 31 6.88 -11.95 11.77
CA SER A 31 7.00 -10.53 12.13
C SER A 31 8.01 -9.81 11.22
N PHE A 32 7.94 -8.48 11.13
CA PHE A 32 8.93 -7.69 10.37
C PHE A 32 10.37 -7.94 10.83
N GLY A 33 10.61 -8.11 12.13
CA GLY A 33 11.93 -8.46 12.66
C GLY A 33 12.45 -9.79 12.10
N LYS A 34 11.62 -10.85 12.09
CA LYS A 34 11.99 -12.15 11.51
C LYS A 34 12.12 -12.13 9.99
N ALA A 35 11.43 -11.20 9.35
CA ALA A 35 11.53 -10.97 7.91
C ALA A 35 12.70 -10.03 7.53
N ALA A 36 13.57 -9.66 8.48
CA ALA A 36 14.66 -8.69 8.26
C ALA A 36 14.17 -7.36 7.67
N GLY A 37 13.04 -6.85 8.17
CA GLY A 37 12.40 -5.63 7.69
C GLY A 37 11.68 -5.76 6.35
N LYS A 38 11.65 -6.96 5.74
CA LYS A 38 11.07 -7.15 4.41
C LYS A 38 9.59 -7.46 4.44
N GLY A 39 8.85 -6.97 3.44
CA GLY A 39 7.43 -7.30 3.29
C GLY A 39 6.80 -6.66 2.07
N SER A 40 5.47 -6.51 2.09
CA SER A 40 4.67 -5.96 0.99
C SER A 40 3.72 -4.88 1.45
N ILE A 41 3.38 -3.96 0.54
CA ILE A 41 2.32 -2.97 0.71
C ILE A 41 1.10 -3.46 -0.06
N VAL A 42 -0.06 -3.43 0.60
CA VAL A 42 -1.35 -3.86 0.06
C VAL A 42 -2.35 -2.72 0.22
N LEU A 43 -3.07 -2.38 -0.85
CA LEU A 43 -4.24 -1.50 -0.77
C LEU A 43 -5.51 -2.34 -0.84
N LYS A 44 -6.34 -2.27 0.20
CA LYS A 44 -7.58 -3.05 0.29
C LYS A 44 -8.80 -2.12 0.31
N CYS A 45 -9.74 -2.38 -0.59
CA CYS A 45 -11.11 -1.87 -0.58
C CYS A 45 -11.95 -2.69 0.40
N GLY A 46 -12.70 -2.02 1.27
CA GLY A 46 -13.53 -2.62 2.32
C GLY A 46 -14.95 -2.99 1.89
N ILE A 47 -15.33 -2.75 0.64
CA ILE A 47 -16.65 -3.08 0.10
C ILE A 47 -16.47 -4.16 -0.96
N ALA A 48 -17.30 -5.22 -0.89
CA ALA A 48 -17.54 -6.06 -2.05
C ALA A 48 -18.32 -5.20 -3.05
N MET A 49 -17.62 -4.57 -4.00
CA MET A 49 -18.26 -3.77 -5.04
C MET A 49 -18.96 -4.71 -6.03
N GLU A 50 -20.05 -5.31 -5.59
CA GLU A 50 -21.02 -5.92 -6.49
C GLU A 50 -21.62 -4.78 -7.33
N ASN A 51 -21.35 -4.79 -8.63
CA ASN A 51 -22.07 -4.05 -9.68
C ASN A 51 -21.64 -2.62 -10.04
N SER A 52 -20.42 -2.15 -9.77
CA SER A 52 -19.94 -0.88 -10.37
C SER A 52 -19.21 -1.12 -11.71
N VAL A 53 -19.76 -0.53 -12.78
CA VAL A 53 -19.39 -0.83 -14.18
C VAL A 53 -18.04 -0.23 -14.63
N ASP A 54 -17.37 0.60 -13.82
CA ASP A 54 -16.02 1.08 -14.18
C ASP A 54 -15.18 1.54 -12.97
N SER A 55 -14.48 0.59 -12.34
CA SER A 55 -13.56 0.87 -11.23
C SER A 55 -12.09 0.58 -11.57
N THR A 56 -11.75 0.46 -12.87
CA THR A 56 -10.36 0.27 -13.29
C THR A 56 -9.57 1.55 -13.10
N ARG A 57 -8.48 1.50 -12.32
CA ARG A 57 -7.64 2.66 -12.02
C ARG A 57 -6.17 2.31 -12.11
N LEU A 58 -5.34 3.30 -12.47
CA LEU A 58 -3.89 3.20 -12.35
C LEU A 58 -3.47 3.62 -10.95
N VAL A 59 -2.81 2.72 -10.23
CA VAL A 59 -2.34 2.93 -8.86
C VAL A 59 -0.83 2.88 -8.83
N LYS A 60 -0.17 3.91 -8.27
CA LYS A 60 1.26 3.90 -7.98
C LYS A 60 1.47 3.92 -6.47
N PHE A 61 2.38 3.07 -6.01
CA PHE A 61 2.74 2.94 -4.59
C PHE A 61 4.14 3.50 -4.37
N SER A 62 4.33 4.26 -3.31
CA SER A 62 5.65 4.80 -2.96
C SER A 62 5.92 4.66 -1.47
N LEU A 63 7.14 4.26 -1.13
CA LEU A 63 7.67 4.44 0.23
C LEU A 63 8.52 5.70 0.30
N ILE A 64 8.26 6.49 1.32
CA ILE A 64 9.10 7.61 1.71
C ILE A 64 9.94 7.13 2.89
N SER A 65 11.25 7.33 2.79
CA SER A 65 12.18 7.09 3.89
C SER A 65 12.41 8.42 4.63
N GLY A 66 12.33 8.40 5.96
CA GLY A 66 12.71 9.55 6.79
C GLY A 66 11.58 10.27 7.54
N LYS A 67 11.91 11.46 8.06
CA LYS A 67 11.09 12.26 8.98
C LYS A 67 10.05 13.16 8.32
N SER A 68 10.14 13.40 7.02
CA SER A 68 9.35 14.45 6.38
C SER A 68 8.95 14.08 4.95
N MET A 69 7.87 14.68 4.45
CA MET A 69 7.41 14.56 3.06
C MET A 69 8.21 15.45 2.11
N ASP A 70 9.45 15.84 2.44
CA ASP A 70 10.33 16.77 1.69
C ASP A 70 10.75 16.29 0.29
N GLY A 71 10.15 15.21 -0.22
CA GLY A 71 10.11 14.92 -1.64
C GLY A 71 11.01 13.77 -2.09
N THR A 72 11.85 13.22 -1.22
CA THR A 72 12.65 12.03 -1.56
C THR A 72 11.83 10.73 -1.44
N LEU A 73 10.92 10.51 -2.41
CA LEU A 73 10.25 9.22 -2.66
C LEU A 73 11.29 8.22 -3.18
N ASN A 74 12.06 7.62 -2.27
CA ASN A 74 13.23 6.83 -2.66
C ASN A 74 12.90 5.49 -3.35
N CYS A 75 11.65 5.06 -3.35
CA CYS A 75 11.26 3.75 -3.86
C CYS A 75 9.87 3.72 -4.53
N ALA A 76 9.48 4.70 -5.36
CA ALA A 76 8.21 4.62 -6.09
C ALA A 76 8.13 3.38 -7.01
N ARG A 77 6.99 2.67 -7.03
CA ARG A 77 6.72 1.48 -7.84
C ARG A 77 5.33 1.52 -8.46
N GLY A 78 5.19 0.99 -9.67
CA GLY A 78 4.02 1.13 -10.52
C GLY A 78 4.21 2.21 -11.60
N PRO A 79 3.11 2.75 -12.19
CA PRO A 79 1.72 2.45 -11.87
C PRO A 79 1.32 1.03 -12.33
N ILE A 80 0.31 0.47 -11.67
CA ILE A 80 -0.35 -0.78 -12.08
C ILE A 80 -1.84 -0.54 -12.30
N ARG A 81 -2.41 -1.22 -13.28
CA ARG A 81 -3.85 -1.18 -13.55
C ARG A 81 -4.54 -2.18 -12.65
N HIS A 82 -5.51 -1.73 -11.87
CA HIS A 82 -6.27 -2.56 -10.94
C HIS A 82 -7.76 -2.22 -10.99
N ASN A 83 -8.61 -3.24 -10.99
CA ASN A 83 -10.06 -3.11 -10.92
C ASN A 83 -10.53 -3.56 -9.53
N PHE A 84 -10.93 -2.60 -8.68
CA PHE A 84 -11.34 -2.89 -7.31
C PHE A 84 -12.70 -3.59 -7.19
N ALA A 85 -13.51 -3.57 -8.26
CA ALA A 85 -14.76 -4.32 -8.38
C ALA A 85 -14.52 -5.81 -8.64
N GLU A 86 -13.49 -6.16 -9.42
CA GLU A 86 -13.11 -7.56 -9.64
C GLU A 86 -12.37 -8.15 -8.43
N ASN A 87 -11.46 -7.36 -7.85
CA ASN A 87 -10.68 -7.77 -6.69
C ASN A 87 -10.49 -6.60 -5.73
N GLY A 88 -11.07 -6.69 -4.53
CA GLY A 88 -10.92 -5.65 -3.51
C GLY A 88 -9.49 -5.49 -2.96
N VAL A 89 -8.52 -6.30 -3.39
CA VAL A 89 -7.12 -6.27 -2.92
C VAL A 89 -6.18 -5.95 -4.08
N CYS A 90 -5.50 -4.81 -4.01
CA CYS A 90 -4.48 -4.38 -4.95
C CYS A 90 -3.08 -4.57 -4.35
N ASN A 91 -2.21 -5.23 -5.12
CA ASN A 91 -0.81 -5.51 -4.80
C ASN A 91 0.05 -5.25 -6.02
N LEU A 92 1.33 -4.93 -5.79
CA LEU A 92 2.31 -4.91 -6.87
C LEU A 92 2.58 -6.33 -7.41
N PRO A 93 3.01 -6.46 -8.68
CA PRO A 93 3.49 -7.71 -9.24
C PRO A 93 4.57 -8.35 -8.37
N LYS A 94 4.68 -9.68 -8.34
CA LYS A 94 5.61 -10.41 -7.47
C LYS A 94 7.06 -9.90 -7.52
N SER A 95 7.53 -9.51 -8.71
CA SER A 95 8.89 -8.94 -8.92
C SER A 95 9.10 -7.58 -8.25
N GLN A 96 8.02 -6.85 -7.95
CA GLN A 96 8.02 -5.51 -7.35
C GLN A 96 7.32 -5.50 -5.98
N GLN A 97 6.93 -6.65 -5.43
CA GLN A 97 6.13 -6.73 -4.22
C GLN A 97 6.97 -6.63 -2.94
N GLU A 98 8.25 -7.01 -2.97
CA GLU A 98 9.12 -7.01 -1.79
C GLU A 98 9.74 -5.62 -1.54
N TRP A 99 9.43 -5.04 -0.39
CA TRP A 99 9.99 -3.80 0.12
C TRP A 99 10.90 -4.09 1.30
N ASP A 100 11.88 -3.21 1.51
CA ASP A 100 12.72 -3.18 2.71
C ASP A 100 12.26 -2.00 3.58
N PHE A 101 11.38 -2.28 4.54
CA PHE A 101 10.86 -1.27 5.47
C PHE A 101 11.91 -0.82 6.49
N GLY A 102 12.95 -1.63 6.74
CA GLY A 102 14.05 -1.25 7.63
C GLY A 102 14.80 -0.02 7.10
N LYS A 103 14.82 0.19 5.78
CA LYS A 103 15.40 1.39 5.15
C LYS A 103 14.44 2.59 5.09
N ALA A 104 13.16 2.40 5.39
CA ALA A 104 12.14 3.43 5.29
C ALA A 104 11.60 3.89 6.66
N VAL A 105 11.81 3.09 7.71
CA VAL A 105 11.37 3.42 9.06
C VAL A 105 12.11 4.62 9.60
N ASN A 106 11.39 5.49 10.29
CA ASN A 106 11.94 6.58 11.07
C ASN A 106 12.30 6.07 12.47
N ASP A 107 13.58 6.05 12.81
CA ASP A 107 14.07 5.50 14.08
C ASP A 107 13.48 6.17 15.32
N SER A 108 13.13 7.46 15.23
CA SER A 108 12.59 8.20 16.37
C SER A 108 11.11 7.97 16.63
N SER A 109 10.29 7.85 15.57
CA SER A 109 8.84 7.65 15.68
C SER A 109 8.42 6.20 15.47
N GLN A 110 9.34 5.32 15.07
CA GLN A 110 9.07 3.94 14.69
C GLN A 110 7.93 3.82 13.67
N SER A 111 7.88 4.76 12.72
CA SER A 111 6.82 4.85 11.71
C SER A 111 7.38 4.87 10.29
N VAL A 112 6.53 4.51 9.33
CA VAL A 112 6.81 4.52 7.89
C VAL A 112 5.72 5.33 7.21
N ILE A 113 6.08 6.10 6.18
CA ILE A 113 5.13 6.84 5.36
C ILE A 113 4.92 6.09 4.05
N VAL A 114 3.68 5.72 3.78
CA VAL A 114 3.24 5.13 2.51
C VAL A 114 2.46 6.19 1.75
N CYS A 115 2.89 6.48 0.52
CA CYS A 115 2.15 7.34 -0.40
C CYS A 115 1.48 6.47 -1.46
N ILE A 116 0.20 6.73 -1.71
CA ILE A 116 -0.57 6.12 -2.79
C ILE A 116 -0.98 7.22 -3.73
N GLU A 117 -0.60 7.08 -4.99
CA GLU A 117 -1.01 7.98 -6.06
C GLU A 117 -2.03 7.26 -6.93
N ILE A 118 -3.21 7.87 -7.08
CA ILE A 118 -4.26 7.43 -7.98
C ILE A 118 -4.19 8.28 -9.23
N LEU A 119 -3.92 7.65 -10.37
CA LEU A 119 -3.83 8.33 -11.66
C LEU A 119 -5.16 8.17 -12.40
N SER A 120 -5.72 9.30 -12.83
CA SER A 120 -6.83 9.34 -13.78
C SER A 120 -6.36 8.74 -15.11
N CYS A 121 -7.16 7.84 -15.68
CA CYS A 121 -7.01 7.38 -17.07
C CYS A 121 -8.01 8.13 -17.95
#